data_AF-A0A9C8LJ28-F1
#
_entry.id   AF-A0A9C8LJ28-F1
#
_cell.length_a   1.000
_cell.length_b   1.000
_cell.length_c   1.000
_cell.angle_alpha   90.00
_cell.angle_beta   90.00
_cell.angle_gamma   90.00
#
_symmetry.space_group_name_H-M   'P 1'
#
loop_
_entity.id
_entity.type
_entity.pdbx_description
1 polymer ?
#
loop_
_entity_poly.entity_id
_entity_poly.type
_entity_poly.pdbx_seq_one_letter_code
_entity_poly.pdbx_strand_id
1 'polypeptide(L)'
;MTRTGYLGDLLGQLVERRFAPLRGSPGKPVAEMCAALLAGEGEVSTMRLARDILAAYARMDMGARREFFAMLARDYDIIPDAVVQAAQDYGATGDAPALSRLLEAAEPRRQALFRRLNHAPGATTGMVRMRRDLLALLPEMPDLARVDLDFVHLFQSWFNRGFLVLRQVTWESPAQFLEKIIDYEAVHAISDWEALRARVGPEDRRCFAFFHPAMPDAPLIFVQVALVRGVPGSVQD
;
A
#
# COMPACT_ATOMS: atom_id res chain seq x y z
N MET A 1 14.55 -32.19 -5.96
CA MET A 1 14.98 -30.79 -5.73
C MET A 1 14.00 -29.88 -6.44
N THR A 2 12.98 -29.43 -5.71
CA THR A 2 11.82 -28.70 -6.23
C THR A 2 12.21 -27.24 -6.53
N ARG A 3 12.06 -26.81 -7.79
CA ARG A 3 12.32 -25.45 -8.29
C ARG A 3 11.49 -24.34 -7.61
N THR A 4 10.61 -24.68 -6.68
CA THR A 4 9.79 -23.76 -5.87
C THR A 4 10.55 -23.10 -4.71
N GLY A 5 11.74 -23.58 -4.32
CA GLY A 5 12.47 -23.06 -3.15
C GLY A 5 13.14 -21.69 -3.36
N TYR A 6 13.87 -21.51 -4.46
CA TYR A 6 14.79 -20.36 -4.59
C TYR A 6 14.09 -18.99 -4.59
N LEU A 7 12.96 -18.87 -5.29
CA LEU A 7 12.21 -17.62 -5.35
C LEU A 7 11.46 -17.37 -4.03
N GLY A 8 10.95 -18.42 -3.39
CA GLY A 8 10.35 -18.34 -2.05
C GLY A 8 11.35 -17.90 -0.98
N ASP A 9 12.57 -18.44 -1.02
CA ASP A 9 13.65 -18.10 -0.09
C ASP A 9 14.12 -16.66 -0.29
N LEU A 10 14.27 -16.22 -1.56
CA LEU A 10 14.67 -14.85 -1.89
C LEU A 10 13.60 -13.82 -1.51
N LEU A 11 12.32 -14.11 -1.79
CA LEU A 11 11.21 -13.29 -1.29
C LEU A 11 11.17 -13.29 0.23
N GLY A 12 11.49 -14.44 0.85
CA GLY A 12 11.59 -14.56 2.29
C GLY A 12 12.60 -13.60 2.91
N GLN A 13 13.79 -13.48 2.31
CA GLN A 13 14.82 -12.52 2.72
C GLN A 13 14.40 -11.06 2.51
N LEU A 14 13.63 -10.77 1.45
CA LEU A 14 13.09 -9.41 1.25
C LEU A 14 12.03 -9.05 2.30
N VAL A 15 11.23 -10.03 2.74
CA VAL A 15 10.28 -9.86 3.85
C VAL A 15 11.00 -9.65 5.20
N GLU A 16 12.26 -10.06 5.32
CA GLU A 16 13.07 -9.78 6.52
C GLU A 16 13.72 -8.39 6.52
N ARG A 17 13.71 -7.67 5.39
CA ARG A 17 14.24 -6.31 5.31
C ARG A 17 13.35 -5.35 6.10
N ARG A 18 13.96 -4.71 7.11
CA ARG A 18 13.32 -3.68 7.91
C ARG A 18 13.52 -2.30 7.30
N PHE A 19 12.44 -1.52 7.24
CA PHE A 19 12.52 -0.12 6.85
C PHE A 19 12.44 0.80 8.06
N ALA A 20 13.37 1.75 8.15
CA ALA A 20 13.34 2.77 9.19
C ALA A 20 12.12 3.71 8.99
N PRO A 21 11.60 4.31 10.08
CA PRO A 21 10.50 5.28 9.98
C PRO A 21 10.86 6.46 9.07
N LEU A 22 9.87 6.96 8.31
CA LEU A 22 10.03 8.11 7.44
C LEU A 22 10.28 9.37 8.29
N ARG A 23 11.51 9.89 8.25
CA ARG A 23 11.91 11.18 8.85
C ARG A 23 12.22 12.16 7.73
N GLY A 24 11.56 13.31 7.74
CA GLY A 24 11.71 14.35 6.72
C GLY A 24 12.35 15.61 7.26
N SER A 25 12.99 16.40 6.37
CA SER A 25 13.51 17.73 6.71
C SER A 25 12.38 18.77 6.80
N PRO A 26 12.39 19.70 7.77
CA PRO A 26 11.42 20.79 7.84
C PRO A 26 11.72 21.87 6.77
N GLY A 27 10.68 22.55 6.29
CA GLY A 27 10.84 23.88 5.67
C GLY A 27 10.17 24.14 4.31
N LYS A 28 9.64 23.15 3.59
CA LYS A 28 8.92 23.36 2.31
C LYS A 28 7.46 22.92 2.36
N PRO A 29 6.52 23.65 1.74
CA PRO A 29 5.14 23.20 1.57
C PRO A 29 5.06 21.88 0.81
N VAL A 30 4.15 20.99 1.22
CA VAL A 30 4.02 19.65 0.59
C VAL A 30 3.71 19.74 -0.91
N ALA A 31 2.93 20.75 -1.32
CA ALA A 31 2.57 20.99 -2.71
C ALA A 31 3.80 21.28 -3.57
N GLU A 32 4.71 22.13 -3.10
CA GLU A 32 5.98 22.42 -3.79
C GLU A 32 6.85 21.19 -3.89
N MET A 33 6.89 20.37 -2.83
CA MET A 33 7.63 19.10 -2.86
C MET A 33 7.03 18.12 -3.86
N CYS A 34 5.71 18.00 -3.96
CA CYS A 34 5.05 17.15 -4.96
C CYS A 34 5.34 17.62 -6.39
N ALA A 35 5.32 18.94 -6.64
CA ALA A 35 5.67 19.51 -7.94
C ALA A 35 7.15 19.24 -8.28
N ALA A 36 8.06 19.48 -7.33
CA ALA A 36 9.48 19.19 -7.50
C ALA A 36 9.75 17.68 -7.71
N LEU A 37 8.98 16.80 -7.07
CA LEU A 37 9.11 15.35 -7.24
C LEU A 37 8.73 14.92 -8.65
N LEU A 38 7.72 15.54 -9.26
CA LEU A 38 7.36 15.30 -10.66
C LEU A 38 8.34 15.93 -11.66
N ALA A 39 8.93 17.07 -11.32
CA ALA A 39 9.88 17.77 -12.18
C ALA A 39 11.32 17.21 -12.11
N GLY A 40 11.69 16.57 -11.01
CA GLY A 40 13.08 16.20 -10.73
C GLY A 40 13.65 15.12 -11.66
N GLU A 41 14.92 15.31 -12.03
CA GLU A 41 15.79 14.36 -12.70
C GLU A 41 16.89 13.92 -11.71
N GLY A 42 16.92 12.63 -11.33
CA GLY A 42 17.92 12.04 -10.44
C GLY A 42 17.34 11.20 -9.29
N GLU A 43 17.76 9.94 -9.20
CA GLU A 43 17.20 8.93 -8.28
C GLU A 43 17.37 9.27 -6.79
N VAL A 44 18.57 9.72 -6.37
CA VAL A 44 18.86 10.02 -4.95
C VAL A 44 18.05 11.22 -4.44
N SER A 45 17.90 12.25 -5.27
CA SER A 45 17.09 13.43 -4.96
C SER A 45 15.59 13.05 -4.86
N THR A 46 15.13 12.18 -5.76
CA THR A 46 13.75 11.66 -5.80
C THR A 46 13.39 10.88 -4.53
N MET A 47 14.25 9.94 -4.08
CA MET A 47 14.00 9.16 -2.88
C MET A 47 13.91 10.02 -1.61
N ARG A 48 14.82 11.01 -1.47
CA ARG A 48 14.80 11.93 -0.33
C ARG A 48 13.51 12.74 -0.30
N LEU A 49 13.13 13.30 -1.45
CA LEU A 49 11.93 14.13 -1.56
C LEU A 49 10.65 13.33 -1.32
N ALA A 50 10.57 12.10 -1.82
CA ALA A 50 9.47 11.18 -1.54
C ALA A 50 9.31 10.90 -0.04
N ARG A 51 10.43 10.61 0.66
CA ARG A 51 10.43 10.44 2.11
C ARG A 51 9.99 11.71 2.84
N ASP A 52 10.47 12.88 2.42
CA ASP A 52 10.14 14.15 3.03
C ASP A 52 8.63 14.47 2.89
N ILE A 53 8.04 14.19 1.71
CA ILE A 53 6.59 14.32 1.46
C ILE A 53 5.79 13.41 2.36
N LEU A 54 6.12 12.11 2.42
CA LEU A 54 5.38 11.16 3.23
C LEU A 54 5.49 11.46 4.73
N ALA A 55 6.66 11.92 5.19
CA ALA A 55 6.86 12.36 6.57
C ALA A 55 6.09 13.64 6.89
N ALA A 56 6.00 14.59 5.94
CA ALA A 56 5.18 15.79 6.10
C ALA A 56 3.69 15.43 6.17
N TYR A 57 3.21 14.57 5.25
CA TYR A 57 1.84 14.07 5.26
C TYR A 57 1.49 13.38 6.59
N ALA A 58 2.38 12.54 7.12
CA ALA A 58 2.15 11.83 8.38
C ALA A 58 1.95 12.76 9.60
N ARG A 59 2.44 14.01 9.53
CA ARG A 59 2.28 15.02 10.59
C ARG A 59 1.05 15.92 10.39
N MET A 60 0.36 15.81 9.26
CA MET A 60 -0.83 16.60 8.98
C MET A 60 -2.00 16.17 9.88
N ASP A 61 -2.75 17.15 10.34
CA ASP A 61 -4.08 16.94 10.90
C ASP A 61 -5.10 16.62 9.80
N MET A 62 -6.36 16.37 10.18
CA MET A 62 -7.40 16.00 9.23
C MET A 62 -7.74 17.13 8.24
N GLY A 63 -7.63 18.40 8.66
CA GLY A 63 -7.90 19.56 7.79
C GLY A 63 -6.86 19.65 6.67
N ALA A 64 -5.58 19.58 7.03
CA ALA A 64 -4.47 19.60 6.08
C ALA A 64 -4.49 18.36 5.15
N ARG A 65 -4.93 17.18 5.64
CA ARG A 65 -5.13 16.00 4.78
C ARG A 65 -6.24 16.21 3.76
N ARG A 66 -7.37 16.83 4.13
CA ARG A 66 -8.46 17.18 3.20
C ARG A 66 -7.94 18.09 2.09
N GLU A 67 -7.22 19.15 2.46
CA GLU A 67 -6.63 20.09 1.49
C GLU A 67 -5.63 19.38 0.56
N PHE A 68 -4.81 18.48 1.09
CA PHE A 68 -3.87 17.70 0.30
C PHE A 68 -4.58 16.82 -0.73
N PHE A 69 -5.64 16.09 -0.36
CA PHE A 69 -6.39 15.27 -1.31
C PHE A 69 -7.17 16.13 -2.32
N ALA A 70 -7.74 17.27 -1.90
CA ALA A 70 -8.40 18.20 -2.81
C ALA A 70 -7.42 18.77 -3.85
N MET A 71 -6.18 19.10 -3.44
CA MET A 71 -5.10 19.49 -4.36
C MET A 71 -4.79 18.37 -5.35
N LEU A 72 -4.63 17.11 -4.90
CA LEU A 72 -4.39 15.99 -5.81
C LEU A 72 -5.54 15.78 -6.81
N ALA A 73 -6.79 15.87 -6.34
CA ALA A 73 -7.97 15.71 -7.17
C ALA A 73 -8.08 16.79 -8.25
N ARG A 74 -7.68 18.03 -7.93
CA ARG A 74 -7.79 19.18 -8.83
C ARG A 74 -6.58 19.39 -9.73
N ASP A 75 -5.38 19.42 -9.16
CA ASP A 75 -4.17 19.94 -9.83
C ASP A 75 -3.35 18.82 -10.53
N TYR A 76 -3.65 17.56 -10.22
CA TYR A 76 -2.94 16.38 -10.72
C TYR A 76 -3.86 15.44 -11.53
N ASP A 77 -5.04 15.91 -11.94
CA ASP A 77 -5.97 15.14 -12.79
C ASP A 77 -5.56 15.13 -14.26
N ILE A 78 -6.29 14.35 -15.05
CA ILE A 78 -6.25 14.47 -16.52
C ILE A 78 -6.84 15.80 -16.97
N ILE A 79 -6.40 16.27 -18.14
CA ILE A 79 -6.96 17.44 -18.81
C ILE A 79 -7.99 16.92 -19.84
N PRO A 80 -9.31 17.07 -19.62
CA PRO A 80 -10.33 16.42 -20.45
C PRO A 80 -10.20 16.74 -21.95
N ASP A 81 -9.97 18.00 -22.28
CA ASP A 81 -9.83 18.43 -23.69
C ASP A 81 -8.61 17.80 -24.37
N ALA A 82 -7.51 17.59 -23.63
CA ALA A 82 -6.33 16.92 -24.15
C ALA A 82 -6.60 15.43 -24.44
N VAL A 83 -7.38 14.76 -23.58
CA VAL A 83 -7.80 13.36 -23.80
C VAL A 83 -8.72 13.25 -25.01
N VAL A 84 -9.70 14.16 -25.15
CA VAL A 84 -10.61 14.18 -26.29
C VAL A 84 -9.85 14.37 -27.60
N GLN A 85 -8.91 15.32 -27.65
CA GLN A 85 -8.09 15.54 -28.84
C GLN A 85 -7.23 14.32 -29.18
N ALA A 86 -6.54 13.75 -28.19
CA ALA A 86 -5.70 12.57 -28.43
C ALA A 86 -6.51 11.34 -28.90
N ALA A 87 -7.76 11.20 -28.42
CA ALA A 87 -8.66 10.15 -28.85
C ALA A 87 -9.13 10.34 -30.31
N GLN A 88 -9.41 11.58 -30.71
CA GLN A 88 -9.74 11.91 -32.10
C GLN A 88 -8.58 11.63 -33.04
N ASP A 89 -7.36 12.03 -32.65
CA ASP A 89 -6.15 11.78 -33.43
C ASP A 89 -5.92 10.27 -33.63
N TYR A 90 -6.07 9.47 -32.57
CA TYR A 90 -5.96 8.02 -32.65
C TYR A 90 -7.07 7.40 -33.50
N GLY A 91 -8.30 7.89 -33.41
CA GLY A 91 -9.41 7.45 -34.26
C GLY A 91 -9.18 7.75 -35.74
N ALA A 92 -8.42 8.80 -36.07
CA ALA A 92 -8.09 9.18 -37.44
C ALA A 92 -6.93 8.38 -38.03
N THR A 93 -5.86 8.12 -37.26
CA THR A 93 -4.64 7.45 -37.78
C THR A 93 -4.60 5.95 -37.48
N GLY A 94 -5.13 5.52 -36.33
CA GLY A 94 -5.04 4.15 -35.85
C GLY A 94 -3.62 3.65 -35.54
N ASP A 95 -2.63 4.54 -35.51
CA ASP A 95 -1.21 4.18 -35.41
C ASP A 95 -0.67 4.16 -33.96
N ALA A 96 0.47 3.51 -33.78
CA ALA A 96 1.09 3.36 -32.46
C ALA A 96 1.50 4.71 -31.82
N PRO A 97 2.03 5.71 -32.57
CA PRO A 97 2.31 7.03 -32.00
C PRO A 97 1.07 7.76 -31.47
N ALA A 98 -0.06 7.72 -32.19
CA ALA A 98 -1.30 8.32 -31.70
C ALA A 98 -1.86 7.58 -30.48
N LEU A 99 -1.76 6.24 -30.45
CA LEU A 99 -2.10 5.45 -29.27
C LEU A 99 -1.25 5.87 -28.05
N SER A 100 0.07 6.04 -28.21
CA SER A 100 0.95 6.48 -27.11
C SER A 100 0.50 7.82 -26.53
N ARG A 101 0.21 8.81 -27.39
CA ARG A 101 -0.27 10.12 -26.95
C ARG A 101 -1.61 10.04 -26.21
N LEU A 102 -2.52 9.19 -26.67
CA LEU A 102 -3.79 8.94 -25.97
C LEU A 102 -3.57 8.34 -24.58
N LEU A 103 -2.72 7.32 -24.47
CA LEU A 103 -2.41 6.68 -23.19
C LEU A 103 -1.73 7.67 -22.23
N GLU A 104 -0.81 8.50 -22.71
CA GLU A 104 -0.15 9.55 -21.92
C GLU A 104 -1.13 10.63 -21.45
N ALA A 105 -2.02 11.12 -22.33
CA ALA A 105 -3.01 12.14 -21.98
C ALA A 105 -4.06 11.62 -20.99
N ALA A 106 -4.40 10.33 -21.07
CA ALA A 106 -5.39 9.68 -20.23
C ALA A 106 -4.85 9.22 -18.86
N GLU A 107 -3.54 9.36 -18.60
CA GLU A 107 -2.96 9.05 -17.30
C GLU A 107 -2.94 10.29 -16.38
N PRO A 108 -3.63 10.26 -15.22
CA PRO A 108 -3.53 11.35 -14.26
C PRO A 108 -2.10 11.50 -13.73
N ARG A 109 -1.64 12.74 -13.57
CA ARG A 109 -0.32 13.06 -12.99
C ARG A 109 -0.16 12.50 -11.56
N ARG A 110 -1.27 12.21 -10.87
CA ARG A 110 -1.29 11.49 -9.59
C ARG A 110 -0.61 10.14 -9.67
N GLN A 111 -0.78 9.37 -10.75
CA GLN A 111 -0.15 8.04 -10.85
C GLN A 111 1.36 8.14 -10.92
N ALA A 112 1.89 9.06 -11.73
CA ALA A 112 3.32 9.34 -11.79
C ALA A 112 3.86 9.80 -10.42
N LEU A 113 3.12 10.67 -9.72
CA LEU A 113 3.50 11.14 -8.38
C LEU A 113 3.57 9.96 -7.40
N PHE A 114 2.54 9.13 -7.36
CA PHE A 114 2.44 7.97 -6.49
C PHE A 114 3.53 6.93 -6.77
N ARG A 115 3.85 6.65 -8.04
CA ARG A 115 4.99 5.78 -8.41
C ARG A 115 6.31 6.32 -7.89
N ARG A 116 6.57 7.64 -8.04
CA ARG A 116 7.79 8.27 -7.51
C ARG A 116 7.83 8.32 -5.99
N LEU A 117 6.70 8.50 -5.31
CA LEU A 117 6.62 8.39 -3.85
C LEU A 117 7.03 7.00 -3.38
N ASN A 118 6.64 5.96 -4.12
CA ASN A 118 6.94 4.57 -3.78
C ASN A 118 8.42 4.17 -3.94
N HIS A 119 9.28 5.06 -4.46
CA HIS A 119 10.73 4.82 -4.50
C HIS A 119 11.40 4.93 -3.12
N ALA A 120 10.76 5.60 -2.15
CA ALA A 120 11.32 5.71 -0.81
C ALA A 120 11.17 4.38 -0.03
N PRO A 121 12.19 3.93 0.71
CA PRO A 121 12.07 2.77 1.59
C PRO A 121 10.90 2.92 2.58
N GLY A 122 10.04 1.90 2.68
CA GLY A 122 8.85 1.93 3.54
C GLY A 122 7.68 2.80 3.02
N ALA A 123 7.78 3.35 1.80
CA ALA A 123 6.76 4.20 1.23
C ALA A 123 5.40 3.52 1.09
N THR A 124 5.36 2.24 0.68
CA THR A 124 4.11 1.48 0.53
C THR A 124 3.24 1.56 1.78
N THR A 125 3.81 1.38 2.97
CA THR A 125 3.08 1.48 4.24
C THR A 125 2.53 2.88 4.46
N GLY A 126 3.32 3.91 4.16
CA GLY A 126 2.88 5.31 4.21
C GLY A 126 1.73 5.60 3.25
N MET A 127 1.79 5.04 2.04
CA MET A 127 0.75 5.17 1.02
C MET A 127 -0.52 4.41 1.36
N VAL A 128 -0.42 3.22 1.97
CA VAL A 128 -1.59 2.49 2.48
C VAL A 128 -2.30 3.28 3.58
N ARG A 129 -1.55 3.93 4.49
CA ARG A 129 -2.13 4.84 5.49
C ARG A 129 -2.78 6.06 4.85
N MET A 130 -2.15 6.65 3.85
CA MET A 130 -2.73 7.75 3.07
C MET A 130 -4.05 7.34 2.41
N ARG A 131 -4.11 6.16 1.77
CA ARG A 131 -5.35 5.63 1.19
C ARG A 131 -6.42 5.38 2.25
N ARG A 132 -6.07 4.84 3.42
CA ARG A 132 -7.01 4.68 4.54
C ARG A 132 -7.64 6.02 4.94
N ASP A 133 -6.82 7.07 5.05
CA ASP A 133 -7.32 8.40 5.38
C ASP A 133 -8.22 8.97 4.28
N LEU A 134 -7.87 8.77 3.01
CA LEU A 134 -8.70 9.13 1.86
C LEU A 134 -10.07 8.44 1.93
N LEU A 135 -10.11 7.13 2.17
CA LEU A 135 -11.35 6.35 2.28
C LEU A 135 -12.26 6.88 3.40
N ALA A 136 -11.68 7.33 4.52
CA ALA A 136 -12.44 7.93 5.62
C ALA A 136 -13.07 9.28 5.25
N LEU A 137 -12.53 9.99 4.25
CA LEU A 137 -13.04 11.28 3.77
C LEU A 137 -14.09 11.15 2.66
N LEU A 138 -14.15 10.00 1.96
CA LEU A 138 -15.07 9.79 0.83
C LEU A 138 -16.56 10.05 1.15
N PRO A 139 -17.10 9.68 2.33
CA PRO A 139 -18.50 9.97 2.65
C PRO A 139 -18.84 11.47 2.65
N GLU A 140 -17.89 12.33 3.03
CA GLU A 140 -18.07 13.79 3.08
C GLU A 140 -17.60 14.48 1.78
N MET A 141 -16.65 13.88 1.06
CA MET A 141 -16.02 14.45 -0.14
C MET A 141 -15.98 13.41 -1.28
N PRO A 142 -17.14 13.07 -1.89
CA PRO A 142 -17.24 11.98 -2.87
C PRO A 142 -16.39 12.21 -4.13
N ASP A 143 -16.12 13.46 -4.51
CA ASP A 143 -15.26 13.80 -5.65
C ASP A 143 -13.83 13.25 -5.52
N LEU A 144 -13.37 12.99 -4.28
CA LEU A 144 -12.07 12.40 -4.03
C LEU A 144 -11.99 10.92 -4.45
N ALA A 145 -13.11 10.27 -4.81
CA ALA A 145 -13.13 8.91 -5.33
C ALA A 145 -12.23 8.75 -6.57
N ARG A 146 -12.06 9.80 -7.37
CA ARG A 146 -11.12 9.81 -8.51
C ARG A 146 -9.67 9.55 -8.10
N VAL A 147 -9.28 9.98 -6.91
CA VAL A 147 -7.93 9.74 -6.36
C VAL A 147 -7.81 8.28 -5.91
N ASP A 148 -8.89 7.68 -5.39
CA ASP A 148 -8.88 6.27 -4.98
C ASP A 148 -8.72 5.33 -6.18
N LEU A 149 -9.27 5.67 -7.35
CA LEU A 149 -9.07 4.90 -8.59
C LEU A 149 -7.58 4.70 -8.90
N ASP A 150 -6.78 5.75 -8.75
CA ASP A 150 -5.33 5.72 -8.97
C ASP A 150 -4.61 4.88 -7.90
N PHE A 151 -5.04 4.96 -6.63
CA PHE A 151 -4.52 4.09 -5.58
C PHE A 151 -4.84 2.62 -5.85
N VAL A 152 -6.07 2.30 -6.23
CA VAL A 152 -6.49 0.93 -6.56
C VAL A 152 -5.65 0.39 -7.71
N HIS A 153 -5.51 1.15 -8.80
CA HIS A 153 -4.73 0.76 -9.96
C HIS A 153 -3.29 0.41 -9.57
N LEU A 154 -2.62 1.29 -8.84
CA LEU A 154 -1.23 1.08 -8.44
C LEU A 154 -1.07 -0.05 -7.41
N PHE A 155 -1.96 -0.14 -6.42
CA PHE A 155 -1.88 -1.18 -5.41
C PHE A 155 -2.16 -2.57 -5.99
N GLN A 156 -3.04 -2.70 -7.00
CA GLN A 156 -3.23 -3.97 -7.70
C GLN A 156 -1.94 -4.45 -8.39
N SER A 157 -1.16 -3.53 -8.95
CA SER A 157 0.14 -3.84 -9.55
C SER A 157 1.20 -4.17 -8.50
N TRP A 158 1.26 -3.39 -7.42
CA TRP A 158 2.31 -3.53 -6.39
C TRP A 158 2.10 -4.71 -5.46
N PHE A 159 0.85 -5.02 -5.08
CA PHE A 159 0.48 -6.17 -4.26
C PHE A 159 0.15 -7.38 -5.13
N ASN A 160 1.07 -7.72 -6.03
CA ASN A 160 0.90 -8.87 -6.91
C ASN A 160 0.83 -10.16 -6.09
N ARG A 161 -0.24 -10.95 -6.29
CA ARG A 161 -0.46 -12.22 -5.61
C ARG A 161 0.72 -13.20 -5.74
N GLY A 162 1.47 -13.15 -6.84
CA GLY A 162 2.65 -14.00 -7.07
C GLY A 162 3.78 -13.77 -6.07
N PHE A 163 3.78 -12.66 -5.33
CA PHE A 163 4.76 -12.36 -4.28
C PHE A 163 4.21 -12.53 -2.86
N LEU A 164 2.97 -13.00 -2.70
CA LEU A 164 2.44 -13.34 -1.39
C LEU A 164 3.11 -14.62 -0.86
N VAL A 165 3.73 -14.50 0.31
CA VAL A 165 4.37 -15.61 1.01
C VAL A 165 3.52 -15.99 2.21
N LEU A 166 3.00 -17.22 2.22
CA LEU A 166 2.34 -17.79 3.37
C LEU A 166 3.40 -18.27 4.38
N ARG A 167 3.27 -17.85 5.64
CA ARG A 167 4.12 -18.31 6.74
C ARG A 167 3.24 -18.82 7.88
N GLN A 168 3.68 -19.87 8.55
CA GLN A 168 3.08 -20.26 9.82
C GLN A 168 3.52 -19.26 10.89
N VAL A 169 2.57 -18.83 11.71
CA VAL A 169 2.80 -18.01 12.90
C VAL A 169 2.68 -18.91 14.12
N THR A 170 3.72 -18.91 14.93
CA THR A 170 3.83 -19.70 16.16
C THR A 170 4.18 -18.79 17.33
N TRP A 171 4.16 -19.31 18.56
CA TRP A 171 4.55 -18.55 19.73
C TRP A 171 6.02 -18.09 19.71
N GLU A 172 6.87 -18.78 18.95
CA GLU A 172 8.28 -18.44 18.73
C GLU A 172 8.48 -17.34 17.67
N SER A 173 7.40 -16.91 17.01
CA SER A 173 7.47 -15.82 16.04
C SER A 173 7.87 -14.50 16.71
N PRO A 174 8.58 -13.59 16.01
CA PRO A 174 8.99 -12.30 16.57
C PRO A 174 7.83 -11.55 17.23
N ALA A 175 8.03 -11.06 18.46
CA ALA A 175 7.00 -10.37 19.25
C ALA A 175 6.29 -9.24 18.47
N GLN A 176 7.04 -8.44 17.70
CA GLN A 176 6.47 -7.39 16.85
C GLN A 176 5.42 -7.86 15.83
N PHE A 177 5.48 -9.12 15.39
CA PHE A 177 4.48 -9.70 14.48
C PHE A 177 3.26 -10.18 15.25
N LEU A 178 3.50 -10.76 16.43
CA LEU A 178 2.46 -11.17 17.36
C LEU A 178 1.64 -9.96 17.84
N GLU A 179 2.28 -8.83 18.18
CA GLU A 179 1.61 -7.55 18.49
C GLU A 179 0.69 -7.09 17.36
N LYS A 180 1.14 -7.19 16.10
CA LYS A 180 0.31 -6.82 14.96
C LYS A 180 -0.90 -7.72 14.77
N ILE A 181 -0.80 -9.00 15.15
CA ILE A 181 -1.96 -9.89 15.12
C ILE A 181 -2.97 -9.46 16.19
N ILE A 182 -2.50 -9.03 17.37
CA ILE A 182 -3.36 -8.44 18.41
C ILE A 182 -4.05 -7.19 17.86
N ASP A 183 -3.29 -6.25 17.28
CA ASP A 183 -3.82 -4.98 16.76
C ASP A 183 -4.82 -5.14 15.59
N TYR A 184 -4.64 -6.17 14.76
CA TYR A 184 -5.43 -6.38 13.54
C TYR A 184 -6.51 -7.44 13.67
N GLU A 185 -6.74 -8.01 14.85
CA GLU A 185 -7.78 -9.01 15.08
C GLU A 185 -9.18 -8.40 14.98
N ALA A 186 -9.80 -8.63 13.82
CA ALA A 186 -11.10 -8.06 13.47
C ALA A 186 -12.31 -8.95 13.80
N VAL A 187 -12.10 -10.23 14.16
CA VAL A 187 -13.19 -11.20 14.42
C VAL A 187 -13.41 -11.38 15.92
N HIS A 188 -12.35 -11.66 16.67
CA HIS A 188 -12.43 -11.86 18.11
C HIS A 188 -11.30 -11.13 18.80
N ALA A 189 -11.53 -9.90 19.29
CA ALA A 189 -10.51 -9.07 19.93
C ALA A 189 -9.60 -9.91 20.85
N ILE A 190 -8.30 -9.91 20.54
CA ILE A 190 -7.29 -10.48 21.42
C ILE A 190 -6.96 -9.37 22.41
N SER A 191 -7.38 -9.53 23.66
CA SER A 191 -7.24 -8.51 24.70
C SER A 191 -5.80 -8.33 25.18
N ASP A 192 -5.01 -9.40 25.07
CA ASP A 192 -3.68 -9.49 25.66
C ASP A 192 -2.85 -10.64 25.06
N TRP A 193 -1.60 -10.72 25.50
CA TRP A 193 -0.64 -11.74 25.08
C TRP A 193 -1.01 -13.16 25.48
N GLU A 194 -1.77 -13.35 26.57
CA GLU A 194 -2.18 -14.66 27.03
C GLU A 194 -3.28 -15.23 26.13
N ALA A 195 -4.25 -14.38 25.75
CA ALA A 195 -5.25 -14.67 24.75
C ALA A 195 -4.64 -14.99 23.37
N LEU A 196 -3.56 -14.30 22.98
CA LEU A 196 -2.81 -14.65 21.77
C LEU A 196 -2.15 -16.03 21.90
N ARG A 197 -1.49 -16.29 23.03
CA ARG A 197 -0.80 -17.56 23.29
C ARG A 197 -1.77 -18.74 23.22
N ALA A 198 -2.98 -18.59 23.73
CA ALA A 198 -4.02 -19.62 23.67
C ALA A 198 -4.45 -19.96 22.22
N ARG A 199 -4.17 -19.09 21.23
CA ARG A 199 -4.53 -19.29 19.83
C ARG A 199 -3.39 -19.78 18.95
N VAL A 200 -2.14 -19.56 19.32
CA VAL A 200 -0.98 -19.95 18.50
C VAL A 200 -0.07 -20.98 19.18
N GLY A 201 -0.27 -21.20 20.48
CA GLY A 201 0.53 -22.12 21.30
C GLY A 201 0.05 -23.58 21.31
N PRO A 202 -1.26 -23.87 21.44
CA PRO A 202 -1.74 -25.25 21.48
C PRO A 202 -1.46 -26.03 20.19
N GLU A 203 -1.18 -27.34 20.31
CA GLU A 203 -0.86 -28.19 19.16
C GLU A 203 -2.03 -28.37 18.18
N ASP A 204 -3.26 -28.22 18.67
CA ASP A 204 -4.50 -28.28 17.88
C ASP A 204 -4.85 -26.92 17.26
N ARG A 205 -4.06 -25.87 17.51
CA ARG A 205 -4.24 -24.56 16.90
C ARG A 205 -3.11 -24.26 15.92
N ARG A 206 -3.46 -23.69 14.77
CA ARG A 206 -2.51 -23.26 13.74
C ARG A 206 -2.88 -21.86 13.29
N CYS A 207 -1.89 -20.98 13.21
CA CYS A 207 -2.07 -19.66 12.62
C CYS A 207 -1.15 -19.53 11.42
N PHE A 208 -1.66 -18.97 10.34
CA PHE A 208 -0.89 -18.66 9.15
C PHE A 208 -1.10 -17.20 8.77
N ALA A 209 -0.10 -16.56 8.18
CA ALA A 209 -0.21 -15.21 7.68
C ALA A 209 0.45 -15.05 6.30
N PHE A 210 -0.20 -14.28 5.44
CA PHE A 210 0.34 -13.85 4.16
C PHE A 210 1.13 -12.56 4.32
N PHE A 211 2.38 -12.59 3.86
CA PHE A 211 3.28 -11.44 3.83
C PHE A 211 3.55 -11.04 2.39
N HIS A 212 3.81 -9.76 2.18
CA HIS A 212 4.21 -9.22 0.88
C HIS A 212 5.50 -8.43 1.02
N PRO A 213 6.50 -8.59 0.13
CA PRO A 213 7.78 -7.87 0.21
C PRO A 213 7.65 -6.34 0.22
N ALA A 214 6.57 -5.80 -0.36
CA ALA A 214 6.29 -4.36 -0.34
C ALA A 214 5.88 -3.84 1.05
N MET A 215 5.42 -4.71 1.95
CA MET A 215 5.08 -4.42 3.34
C MET A 215 5.63 -5.54 4.26
N PRO A 216 6.97 -5.66 4.38
CA PRO A 216 7.64 -6.80 4.98
C PRO A 216 7.25 -7.03 6.45
N ASP A 217 7.04 -5.92 7.18
CA ASP A 217 6.75 -5.97 8.60
C ASP A 217 5.27 -6.24 8.92
N ALA A 218 4.37 -6.34 7.93
CA ALA A 218 2.93 -6.42 8.15
C ALA A 218 2.33 -7.75 7.65
N PRO A 219 1.68 -8.54 8.53
CA PRO A 219 0.84 -9.63 8.06
C PRO A 219 -0.39 -9.01 7.37
N LEU A 220 -0.53 -9.21 6.06
CA LEU A 220 -1.62 -8.60 5.29
C LEU A 220 -2.95 -9.30 5.52
N ILE A 221 -2.89 -10.61 5.65
CA ILE A 221 -4.03 -11.50 5.90
C ILE A 221 -3.51 -12.57 6.85
N PHE A 222 -4.25 -12.89 7.90
CA PHE A 222 -3.96 -14.05 8.73
C PHE A 222 -5.18 -14.95 8.86
N VAL A 223 -4.93 -16.23 9.08
CA VAL A 223 -5.92 -17.29 9.15
C VAL A 223 -5.61 -18.14 10.37
N GLN A 224 -6.57 -18.25 11.27
CA GLN A 224 -6.51 -19.13 12.44
C GLN A 224 -7.31 -20.40 12.14
N VAL A 225 -6.74 -21.54 12.47
CA VAL A 225 -7.27 -22.87 12.18
C VAL A 225 -7.27 -23.69 13.47
N ALA A 226 -8.43 -24.27 13.79
CA ALA A 226 -8.61 -25.24 14.85
C ALA A 226 -8.63 -26.66 14.25
N LEU A 227 -7.78 -27.55 14.76
CA LEU A 227 -7.71 -28.95 14.38
C LEU A 227 -8.67 -29.75 15.28
N VAL A 228 -9.87 -30.01 14.75
CA VAL A 228 -10.94 -30.70 15.47
C VAL A 228 -11.35 -31.99 14.76
N ARG A 229 -12.10 -32.85 15.45
CA ARG A 229 -12.72 -34.05 14.84
C ARG A 229 -14.15 -33.71 14.42
N GLY A 230 -14.42 -33.78 13.12
CA GLY A 230 -15.73 -33.40 12.56
C GLY A 230 -15.78 -31.92 12.16
N VAL A 231 -16.97 -31.44 11.79
CA VAL A 231 -17.23 -30.03 11.47
C VAL A 231 -17.93 -29.40 12.68
N PRO A 232 -17.37 -28.33 13.28
CA PRO A 232 -17.97 -27.70 14.44
C PRO A 232 -19.31 -27.04 14.09
N GLY A 233 -20.26 -27.07 15.02
CA GLY A 233 -21.58 -26.42 14.87
C GLY A 233 -21.59 -24.98 15.37
N SER A 234 -20.65 -24.62 16.25
CA SER A 234 -20.51 -23.30 16.83
C SER A 234 -19.04 -22.87 16.97
N VAL A 235 -18.79 -21.55 17.05
CA VAL A 235 -17.45 -20.99 17.31
C VAL A 235 -17.04 -21.10 18.78
N GLN A 236 -18.00 -21.35 19.67
CA GLN A 236 -17.75 -21.61 21.10
C GLN A 236 -17.39 -23.08 21.40
N ASP A 237 -17.50 -23.98 20.41
CA ASP A 237 -17.18 -25.41 20.53
C ASP A 237 -15.68 -25.68 20.30
#